data_AF-A0A0H4WL04-F1
#
_entry.id   AF-A0A0H4WL04-F1
#
_cell.length_a   1.000
_cell.length_b   1.000
_cell.length_c   1.000
_cell.angle_alpha   90.00
_cell.angle_beta   90.00
_cell.angle_gamma   90.00
#
_symmetry.space_group_name_H-M   'P 1'
#
loop_
_entity.id
_entity.type
_entity.pdbx_description
1 polymer ?
#
loop_
_entity_poly.entity_id
_entity_poly.type
_entity_poly.pdbx_seq_one_letter_code
_entity_poly.pdbx_strand_id
1 'polypeptide(L)'
;MTFRGLALACFTAIAAPGCSNTESESAQDIGTHTAEATTATRIYASEGALDLSFETLGTFEERDGVRALVLRATANRYLQHVFSFVPDDAFGTSTIISERRFEVVLKEGYELNTVLSGLPLFITVNTFTGVPNQYTARIVVAPRFFDFRGASGIFVETDVNPVWASSGDNALVYRGYANAAASSFTVTAPDGIPQVTSAGAGRFVLDWRYPSVQQAMDPHTVPLVFDAALHGGGMARKTARLVARVTELALTSGDAYETWPSQPCLPSVHACITSQPQGASDFSACGTYRQVSRCMYAGVCEGGATTPLALTAIDSTVLEPERLQWNSTSTGMSWHHLEPVDAYSIPECPTEPKTIQSVMAKLGTQYPALSQPSEGSYIGRADLAQVLFFSPWRDGDALLAAMDVFAGGGEVQAWTTTYPISCHNCTDNKAWVVLFYPASGKVLVLEGNYGYDS
;
A
#
# COMPACT_ATOMS: atom_id res chain seq x y z
N MET A 1 -11.49 -70.35 -3.28
CA MET A 1 -11.99 -69.48 -2.20
C MET A 1 -13.35 -68.93 -2.66
N THR A 2 -14.50 -69.58 -2.42
CA THR A 2 -15.43 -69.42 -1.26
C THR A 2 -15.71 -67.93 -0.97
N PHE A 3 -16.91 -67.32 -1.01
CA PHE A 3 -18.34 -67.66 -0.87
C PHE A 3 -19.16 -66.64 -1.73
N ARG A 4 -20.18 -66.98 -2.55
CA ARG A 4 -21.63 -67.18 -2.27
C ARG A 4 -22.32 -66.17 -1.31
N GLY A 5 -23.30 -65.41 -1.84
CA GLY A 5 -24.70 -65.57 -1.44
C GLY A 5 -25.51 -64.35 -0.91
N LEU A 6 -26.72 -64.21 -1.49
CA LEU A 6 -27.98 -63.59 -1.00
C LEU A 6 -28.09 -62.05 -0.97
N ALA A 7 -29.03 -61.36 -1.62
CA ALA A 7 -30.49 -61.52 -1.86
C ALA A 7 -31.39 -61.08 -0.69
N LEU A 8 -32.21 -60.04 -0.93
CA LEU A 8 -33.58 -59.74 -0.41
C LEU A 8 -33.84 -58.23 -0.55
N ALA A 9 -35.06 -57.69 -0.66
CA ALA A 9 -36.32 -58.04 -1.31
C ALA A 9 -37.20 -56.77 -1.21
N CYS A 10 -38.02 -56.58 -2.23
CA CYS A 10 -39.25 -55.78 -2.35
C CYS A 10 -39.80 -55.03 -1.13
N PHE A 11 -40.29 -53.80 -1.37
CA PHE A 11 -41.71 -53.48 -1.16
C PHE A 11 -42.17 -52.35 -2.11
N THR A 12 -43.09 -52.70 -3.00
CA THR A 12 -44.00 -51.78 -3.71
C THR A 12 -45.24 -51.56 -2.85
N ALA A 13 -45.75 -50.33 -2.78
CA ALA A 13 -47.15 -50.07 -2.50
C ALA A 13 -47.64 -48.87 -3.33
N ILE A 14 -48.64 -49.15 -4.15
CA ILE A 14 -49.42 -48.24 -4.99
C ILE A 14 -50.68 -47.86 -4.21
N ALA A 15 -51.07 -46.58 -4.20
CA ALA A 15 -52.47 -46.17 -4.07
C ALA A 15 -52.69 -44.83 -4.78
N ALA A 16 -53.71 -44.79 -5.63
CA ALA A 16 -54.11 -43.69 -6.51
C ALA A 16 -55.30 -42.89 -5.90
N PRO A 17 -56.09 -42.12 -6.68
CA PRO A 17 -56.19 -40.66 -6.66
C PRO A 17 -57.47 -40.12 -5.96
N GLY A 18 -57.50 -38.82 -5.67
CA GLY A 18 -58.71 -38.14 -5.20
C GLY A 18 -58.69 -36.65 -5.55
N CYS A 19 -59.51 -36.25 -6.53
CA CYS A 19 -59.83 -34.86 -6.83
C CYS A 19 -60.78 -34.28 -5.78
N SER A 20 -60.57 -33.05 -5.31
CA SER A 20 -61.47 -31.90 -5.56
C SER A 20 -61.09 -30.65 -4.77
N ASN A 21 -61.19 -29.52 -5.46
CA ASN A 21 -61.51 -28.16 -5.00
C ASN A 21 -60.42 -27.28 -4.34
N THR A 22 -59.87 -26.41 -5.20
CA THR A 22 -59.91 -24.95 -5.12
C THR A 22 -59.71 -24.28 -3.75
N GLU A 23 -58.52 -23.72 -3.55
CA GLU A 23 -58.35 -22.36 -3.05
C GLU A 23 -57.01 -21.78 -3.54
N SER A 24 -57.08 -20.55 -4.04
CA SER A 24 -55.95 -19.81 -4.58
C SER A 24 -55.11 -19.28 -3.42
N GLU A 25 -53.94 -19.86 -3.17
CA GLU A 25 -52.98 -19.34 -2.20
C GLU A 25 -51.73 -18.80 -2.91
N SER A 26 -51.37 -17.58 -2.52
CA SER A 26 -50.35 -16.73 -3.12
C SER A 26 -48.99 -17.40 -3.28
N ALA A 27 -48.34 -17.15 -4.41
CA ALA A 27 -46.95 -17.49 -4.68
C ALA A 27 -46.04 -17.00 -3.53
N GLN A 28 -45.53 -17.95 -2.74
CA GLN A 28 -44.34 -17.73 -1.93
C GLN A 28 -43.14 -17.65 -2.87
N ASP A 29 -42.55 -16.46 -2.89
CA ASP A 29 -41.27 -16.14 -3.51
C ASP A 29 -40.17 -16.97 -2.81
N ILE A 30 -39.81 -18.12 -3.38
CA ILE A 30 -38.65 -18.90 -2.93
C ILE A 30 -37.40 -18.26 -3.54
N GLY A 31 -37.05 -17.08 -3.02
CA GLY A 31 -35.76 -16.45 -3.23
C GLY A 31 -34.70 -17.23 -2.46
N THR A 32 -33.86 -17.97 -3.19
CA THR A 32 -32.70 -18.65 -2.61
C THR A 32 -31.68 -17.58 -2.19
N HIS A 33 -31.70 -17.20 -0.92
CA HIS A 33 -30.66 -16.35 -0.32
C HIS A 33 -29.36 -17.17 -0.26
N THR A 34 -28.44 -16.97 -1.19
CA THR A 34 -27.04 -17.36 -0.96
C THR A 34 -26.47 -16.43 0.09
N ALA A 35 -26.08 -17.01 1.23
CA ALA A 35 -25.49 -16.35 2.38
C ALA A 35 -24.10 -15.75 2.03
N GLU A 36 -24.08 -14.60 1.39
CA GLU A 36 -22.99 -13.64 1.54
C GLU A 36 -23.30 -12.81 2.79
N ALA A 37 -22.38 -12.79 3.75
CA ALA A 37 -22.55 -12.36 5.13
C ALA A 37 -23.53 -11.19 5.35
N THR A 38 -24.47 -11.37 6.27
CA THR A 38 -25.27 -10.28 6.87
C THR A 38 -24.30 -9.23 7.41
N THR A 39 -24.05 -8.19 6.62
CA THR A 39 -23.12 -7.12 6.98
C THR A 39 -23.65 -6.43 8.22
N ALA A 40 -22.81 -6.27 9.25
CA ALA A 40 -23.23 -5.67 10.51
C ALA A 40 -23.86 -4.29 10.24
N THR A 41 -25.07 -4.06 10.75
CA THR A 41 -25.79 -2.79 10.57
C THR A 41 -25.24 -1.67 11.44
N ARG A 42 -24.45 -2.03 12.46
CA ARG A 42 -23.75 -1.09 13.34
C ARG A 42 -22.32 -1.53 13.61
N ILE A 43 -21.44 -0.56 13.80
CA ILE A 43 -20.05 -0.75 14.29
C ILE A 43 -19.91 -0.05 15.64
N TYR A 44 -19.09 -0.59 16.53
CA TYR A 44 -18.99 -0.17 17.93
C TYR A 44 -17.53 0.09 18.31
N ALA A 45 -17.32 1.08 19.18
CA ALA A 45 -16.06 1.29 19.90
C ALA A 45 -16.35 1.79 21.31
N SER A 46 -15.47 1.44 22.24
CA SER A 46 -15.58 1.81 23.65
C SER A 46 -14.26 2.36 24.15
N GLU A 47 -14.32 3.38 24.99
CA GLU A 47 -13.17 3.99 25.64
C GLU A 47 -13.61 4.58 26.99
N GLY A 48 -12.94 4.20 28.07
CA GLY A 48 -13.35 4.56 29.42
C GLY A 48 -14.85 4.27 29.67
N ALA A 49 -15.61 5.33 29.98
CA ALA A 49 -17.05 5.22 30.26
C ALA A 49 -17.98 5.37 29.03
N LEU A 50 -17.44 5.63 27.83
CA LEU A 50 -18.21 5.88 26.61
C LEU A 50 -18.20 4.64 25.71
N ASP A 51 -19.40 4.16 25.37
CA ASP A 51 -19.64 3.27 24.25
C ASP A 51 -20.28 4.08 23.13
N LEU A 52 -19.70 4.02 21.94
CA LEU A 52 -20.17 4.70 20.75
C LEU A 52 -20.46 3.68 19.65
N SER A 53 -21.56 3.87 18.93
CA SER A 53 -21.89 3.06 17.76
C SER A 53 -22.30 3.93 16.58
N PHE A 54 -21.91 3.53 15.37
CA PHE A 54 -22.38 4.12 14.13
C PHE A 54 -23.24 3.14 13.36
N GLU A 55 -24.28 3.65 12.70
CA GLU A 55 -24.93 2.91 11.61
C GLU A 55 -23.93 2.76 10.46
N THR A 56 -23.72 1.53 10.01
CA THR A 56 -22.71 1.28 8.97
C THR A 56 -23.17 1.75 7.61
N LEU A 57 -24.47 1.86 7.38
CA LEU A 57 -25.06 2.35 6.14
C LEU A 57 -25.35 3.85 6.27
N GLY A 58 -24.64 4.68 5.49
CA GLY A 58 -25.01 6.09 5.39
C GLY A 58 -26.24 6.28 4.52
N THR A 59 -27.01 7.33 4.80
CA THR A 59 -28.19 7.72 4.03
C THR A 59 -27.94 9.05 3.35
N PHE A 60 -28.34 9.18 2.10
CA PHE A 60 -28.28 10.47 1.44
C PHE A 60 -29.58 11.23 1.61
N GLU A 61 -29.46 12.51 1.96
CA GLU A 61 -30.59 13.42 2.19
C GLU A 61 -30.27 14.76 1.54
N GLU A 62 -31.30 15.53 1.18
CA GLU A 62 -31.13 16.92 0.77
C GLU A 62 -30.97 17.80 2.01
N ARG A 63 -29.87 18.56 2.07
CA ARG A 63 -29.52 19.47 3.17
C ARG A 63 -29.06 20.80 2.57
N ASP A 64 -29.79 21.87 2.87
CA ASP A 64 -29.55 23.22 2.34
C ASP A 64 -29.49 23.28 0.80
N GLY A 65 -30.33 22.49 0.11
CA GLY A 65 -30.37 22.42 -1.36
C GLY A 65 -29.20 21.66 -1.99
N VAL A 66 -28.37 20.99 -1.18
CA VAL A 66 -27.28 20.13 -1.65
C VAL A 66 -27.50 18.73 -1.09
N ARG A 67 -27.27 17.71 -1.92
CA ARG A 67 -27.29 16.34 -1.44
C ARG A 67 -26.13 16.09 -0.49
N ALA A 68 -26.40 15.39 0.61
CA ALA A 68 -25.40 15.13 1.63
C ALA A 68 -25.51 13.70 2.15
N LEU A 69 -24.36 13.10 2.45
CA LEU A 69 -24.28 11.85 3.18
C LEU A 69 -24.50 12.12 4.68
N VAL A 70 -25.48 11.46 5.26
CA VAL A 70 -25.82 11.52 6.69
C VAL A 70 -25.38 10.21 7.35
N LEU A 71 -24.52 10.34 8.35
CA LEU A 71 -24.02 9.24 9.18
C LEU A 71 -24.55 9.41 10.60
N ARG A 72 -25.19 8.37 11.14
CA ARG A 72 -25.84 8.45 12.46
C ARG A 72 -25.09 7.64 13.50
N ALA A 73 -24.94 8.22 14.68
CA ALA A 73 -24.28 7.61 15.81
C ALA A 73 -25.16 7.58 17.07
N THR A 74 -24.92 6.60 17.93
CA THR A 74 -25.56 6.48 19.25
C THR A 74 -24.51 6.22 20.31
N ALA A 75 -24.58 6.98 21.40
CA ALA A 75 -23.73 6.85 22.58
C ALA A 75 -24.51 6.21 23.75
N ASN A 76 -23.81 5.58 24.68
CA ASN A 76 -24.41 5.15 25.96
C ASN A 76 -24.53 6.30 26.99
N ARG A 77 -23.88 7.44 26.77
CA ARG A 77 -23.88 8.64 27.63
C ARG A 77 -24.60 9.82 27.01
N TYR A 78 -25.02 10.77 27.85
CA TYR A 78 -25.58 12.05 27.39
C TYR A 78 -24.52 12.94 26.75
N LEU A 79 -24.81 13.39 25.54
CA LEU A 79 -23.94 14.20 24.71
C LEU A 79 -24.07 15.67 25.07
N GLN A 80 -22.94 16.33 25.30
CA GLN A 80 -22.86 17.77 25.54
C GLN A 80 -22.49 18.53 24.27
N HIS A 81 -21.52 18.00 23.51
CA HIS A 81 -21.00 18.65 22.31
C HIS A 81 -20.44 17.59 21.35
N VAL A 82 -20.65 17.83 20.06
CA VAL A 82 -20.04 17.04 18.98
C VAL A 82 -19.51 17.97 17.90
N PHE A 83 -18.36 17.64 17.34
CA PHE A 83 -17.72 18.43 16.29
C PHE A 83 -16.89 17.52 15.39
N SER A 84 -17.08 17.62 14.07
CA SER A 84 -16.34 16.82 13.09
C SER A 84 -15.24 17.63 12.41
N PHE A 85 -14.10 16.98 12.19
CA PHE A 85 -12.91 17.59 11.61
C PHE A 85 -12.04 16.55 10.89
N VAL A 86 -11.20 17.04 10.00
CA VAL A 86 -10.02 16.33 9.51
C VAL A 86 -8.79 17.05 10.10
N PRO A 87 -7.58 16.47 10.04
CA PRO A 87 -6.39 17.19 10.50
C PRO A 87 -6.36 18.63 9.94
N ASP A 88 -6.23 19.60 10.85
CA ASP A 88 -6.12 21.04 10.59
C ASP A 88 -7.36 21.78 10.04
N ASP A 89 -8.51 21.12 9.83
CA ASP A 89 -9.71 21.82 9.31
C ASP A 89 -11.05 21.24 9.82
N ALA A 90 -12.02 22.12 10.02
CA ALA A 90 -13.40 21.75 10.28
C ALA A 90 -13.96 21.02 9.05
N PHE A 91 -14.65 19.89 9.27
CA PHE A 91 -15.03 19.04 8.14
C PHE A 91 -16.38 18.36 8.36
N GLY A 92 -17.29 18.56 7.42
CA GLY A 92 -18.69 18.18 7.61
C GLY A 92 -19.35 18.94 8.76
N THR A 93 -20.62 18.63 9.00
CA THR A 93 -21.40 19.22 10.10
C THR A 93 -21.85 18.12 11.04
N SER A 94 -21.41 18.18 12.30
CA SER A 94 -21.89 17.30 13.36
C SER A 94 -22.98 17.98 14.18
N THR A 95 -24.08 17.29 14.47
CA THR A 95 -25.20 17.86 15.25
C THR A 95 -25.83 16.81 16.15
N ILE A 96 -26.10 17.18 17.41
CA ILE A 96 -26.82 16.34 18.36
C ILE A 96 -28.31 16.35 17.97
N ILE A 97 -28.87 15.18 17.69
CA ILE A 97 -30.27 14.99 17.29
C ILE A 97 -31.15 14.44 18.42
N SER A 98 -30.52 13.93 19.49
CA SER A 98 -31.17 13.49 20.73
C SER A 98 -30.12 13.44 21.84
N GLU A 99 -30.53 13.32 23.10
CA GLU A 99 -29.62 13.29 24.26
C GLU A 99 -28.44 12.31 24.13
N ARG A 100 -28.62 11.22 23.37
CA ARG A 100 -27.60 10.18 23.15
C ARG A 100 -27.33 9.88 21.66
N ARG A 101 -27.82 10.71 20.75
CA ARG A 101 -27.65 10.49 19.31
C ARG A 101 -27.18 11.77 18.64
N PHE A 102 -26.27 11.60 17.69
CA PHE A 102 -25.84 12.68 16.81
C PHE A 102 -25.77 12.18 15.38
N GLU A 103 -25.73 13.11 14.45
CA GLU A 103 -25.43 12.85 13.05
C GLU A 103 -24.23 13.67 12.59
N VAL A 104 -23.57 13.16 11.56
CA VAL A 104 -22.53 13.83 10.79
C VAL A 104 -23.04 13.94 9.37
N VAL A 105 -23.02 15.17 8.83
CA VAL A 105 -23.47 15.49 7.47
C VAL A 105 -22.24 15.87 6.64
N LEU A 106 -22.01 15.15 5.54
CA LEU A 106 -20.95 15.43 4.57
C LEU A 106 -21.61 15.81 3.25
N LYS A 107 -21.46 17.07 2.82
CA LYS A 107 -22.07 17.52 1.57
C LYS A 107 -21.34 16.89 0.37
N GLU A 108 -22.09 16.58 -0.69
CA GLU A 108 -21.48 16.17 -1.95
C GLU A 108 -20.46 17.19 -2.44
N GLY A 109 -19.42 16.71 -3.12
CA GLY A 109 -18.29 17.54 -3.55
C GLY A 109 -17.03 17.26 -2.75
N TYR A 110 -16.32 18.33 -2.38
CA TYR A 110 -14.98 18.22 -1.78
C TYR A 110 -14.97 17.42 -0.48
N GLU A 111 -15.94 17.64 0.41
CA GLU A 111 -15.97 16.98 1.71
C GLU A 111 -16.14 15.47 1.56
N LEU A 112 -17.23 15.06 0.92
CA LEU A 112 -17.50 13.64 0.72
C LEU A 112 -16.38 12.94 -0.08
N ASN A 113 -15.85 13.55 -1.13
CA ASN A 113 -14.72 12.98 -1.89
C ASN A 113 -13.47 12.78 -1.03
N THR A 114 -13.19 13.72 -0.13
CA THR A 114 -12.02 13.66 0.76
C THR A 114 -12.11 12.50 1.73
N VAL A 115 -13.28 12.29 2.36
CA VAL A 115 -13.48 11.16 3.26
C VAL A 115 -13.44 9.84 2.50
N LEU A 116 -14.17 9.74 1.39
CA LEU A 116 -14.23 8.49 0.59
C LEU A 116 -12.90 8.09 -0.03
N SER A 117 -12.03 9.06 -0.33
CA SER A 117 -10.66 8.79 -0.78
C SER A 117 -9.74 8.25 0.32
N GLY A 118 -10.28 7.97 1.51
CA GLY A 118 -9.60 7.29 2.60
C GLY A 118 -9.03 8.22 3.67
N LEU A 119 -9.42 9.50 3.69
CA LEU A 119 -9.07 10.37 4.82
C LEU A 119 -10.01 10.05 6.00
N PRO A 120 -9.47 9.67 7.18
CA PRO A 120 -10.31 9.46 8.34
C PRO A 120 -11.02 10.76 8.75
N LEU A 121 -12.28 10.66 9.14
CA LEU A 121 -13.01 11.74 9.77
C LEU A 121 -12.92 11.59 11.29
N PHE A 122 -12.53 12.65 11.97
CA PHE A 122 -12.49 12.70 13.42
C PHE A 122 -13.74 13.41 13.94
N ILE A 123 -14.25 12.95 15.08
CA ILE A 123 -15.37 13.57 15.78
C ILE A 123 -15.00 13.74 17.24
N THR A 124 -14.92 14.98 17.72
CA THR A 124 -14.90 15.27 19.15
C THR A 124 -16.26 14.93 19.73
N VAL A 125 -16.29 14.15 20.81
CA VAL A 125 -17.50 13.73 21.52
C VAL A 125 -17.33 14.08 23.00
N ASN A 126 -18.02 15.11 23.45
CA ASN A 126 -18.05 15.49 24.86
C ASN A 126 -19.35 15.00 25.50
N THR A 127 -19.26 14.48 26.71
CA THR A 127 -20.40 13.93 27.45
C THR A 127 -20.66 14.71 28.75
N PHE A 128 -21.92 14.76 29.19
CA PHE A 128 -22.27 15.32 30.50
C PHE A 128 -21.87 14.42 31.67
N THR A 129 -21.65 13.13 31.42
CA THR A 129 -21.43 12.10 32.45
C THR A 129 -20.35 11.12 32.00
N GLY A 130 -19.68 10.50 32.98
CA GLY A 130 -18.53 9.61 32.74
C GLY A 130 -17.20 10.32 33.03
N VAL A 131 -16.16 9.53 33.31
CA VAL A 131 -14.78 9.99 33.38
C VAL A 131 -13.93 9.05 32.54
N PRO A 132 -13.18 9.55 31.53
CA PRO A 132 -13.16 10.94 31.05
C PRO A 132 -14.50 11.37 30.43
N ASN A 133 -14.67 12.66 30.14
CA ASN A 133 -15.88 13.23 29.53
C ASN A 133 -15.62 13.89 28.16
N GLN A 134 -14.40 13.76 27.64
CA GLN A 134 -13.99 14.23 26.33
C GLN A 134 -13.31 13.07 25.61
N TYR A 135 -13.75 12.84 24.38
CA TYR A 135 -13.29 11.74 23.54
C TYR A 135 -13.12 12.23 22.11
N THR A 136 -12.29 11.52 21.35
CA THR A 136 -12.24 11.66 19.90
C THR A 136 -12.54 10.32 19.25
N ALA A 137 -13.56 10.28 18.42
CA ALA A 137 -13.84 9.14 17.55
C ALA A 137 -13.11 9.33 16.21
N ARG A 138 -12.55 8.26 15.67
CA ARG A 138 -12.04 8.17 14.30
C ARG A 138 -12.95 7.24 13.51
N ILE A 139 -13.51 7.71 12.41
CA ILE A 139 -14.24 6.87 11.47
C ILE A 139 -13.58 6.84 10.09
N VAL A 140 -13.71 5.71 9.41
CA VAL A 140 -13.38 5.58 7.99
C VAL A 140 -14.66 5.27 7.22
N VAL A 141 -14.88 6.02 6.15
CA VAL A 141 -16.04 5.85 5.27
C VAL A 141 -15.54 5.43 3.90
N ALA A 142 -16.12 4.36 3.35
CA ALA A 142 -15.72 3.87 2.04
C ALA A 142 -16.93 3.38 1.22
N PRO A 143 -16.88 3.45 -0.12
CA PRO A 143 -17.92 2.88 -0.96
C PRO A 143 -17.88 1.35 -0.89
N ARG A 144 -19.03 0.70 -0.70
CA ARG A 144 -19.14 -0.76 -0.58
C ARG A 144 -20.36 -1.29 -1.31
N PHE A 145 -20.19 -2.40 -2.01
CA PHE A 145 -21.29 -3.14 -2.61
C PHE A 145 -22.07 -3.93 -1.55
N PHE A 146 -23.38 -4.03 -1.74
CA PHE A 146 -24.27 -4.87 -0.92
C PHE A 146 -25.55 -5.22 -1.70
N ASP A 147 -26.45 -5.98 -1.08
CA ASP A 147 -27.73 -6.40 -1.67
C ASP A 147 -27.53 -7.12 -3.02
N PHE A 148 -26.60 -8.09 -3.02
CA PHE A 148 -26.28 -8.89 -4.20
C PHE A 148 -27.45 -9.84 -4.53
N ARG A 149 -27.91 -9.81 -5.79
CA ARG A 149 -28.98 -10.70 -6.27
C ARG A 149 -28.68 -11.19 -7.69
N GLY A 150 -29.19 -12.35 -8.07
CA GLY A 150 -29.04 -12.91 -9.41
C GLY A 150 -28.00 -14.02 -9.49
N ALA A 151 -27.32 -14.13 -10.64
CA ALA A 151 -26.48 -15.28 -10.99
C ALA A 151 -25.27 -15.45 -10.06
N SER A 152 -25.09 -16.66 -9.53
CA SER A 152 -23.94 -17.04 -8.69
C SER A 152 -22.62 -17.14 -9.47
N GLY A 153 -22.68 -17.28 -10.80
CA GLY A 153 -21.51 -17.28 -11.68
C GLY A 153 -20.85 -15.91 -11.86
N ILE A 154 -21.42 -14.86 -11.26
CA ILE A 154 -20.83 -13.52 -11.16
C ILE A 154 -20.53 -13.26 -9.68
N PHE A 155 -19.26 -12.99 -9.37
CA PHE A 155 -18.82 -12.60 -8.04
C PHE A 155 -18.35 -11.15 -8.08
N VAL A 156 -19.10 -10.24 -7.45
CA VAL A 156 -18.71 -8.83 -7.32
C VAL A 156 -18.09 -8.65 -5.94
N GLU A 157 -16.86 -8.15 -5.88
CA GLU A 157 -16.19 -7.90 -4.61
C GLU A 157 -16.90 -6.75 -3.86
N THR A 158 -17.04 -6.90 -2.54
CA THR A 158 -17.70 -5.90 -1.68
C THR A 158 -16.96 -4.56 -1.68
N ASP A 159 -15.64 -4.60 -1.78
CA ASP A 159 -14.81 -3.42 -1.61
C ASP A 159 -14.68 -2.61 -2.89
N VAL A 160 -14.92 -1.30 -2.78
CA VAL A 160 -14.52 -0.30 -3.75
C VAL A 160 -13.53 0.62 -3.06
N ASN A 161 -12.26 0.53 -3.45
CA ASN A 161 -11.16 1.19 -2.76
C ASN A 161 -10.63 2.37 -3.57
N PRO A 162 -10.30 3.50 -2.92
CA PRO A 162 -9.64 4.60 -3.59
C PRO A 162 -8.18 4.24 -3.88
N VAL A 163 -7.79 4.33 -5.14
CA VAL A 163 -6.45 4.05 -5.63
C VAL A 163 -5.89 5.24 -6.40
N TRP A 164 -4.58 5.30 -6.49
CA TRP A 164 -3.90 6.23 -7.37
C TRP A 164 -3.74 5.60 -8.76
N ALA A 165 -4.53 6.08 -9.72
CA ALA A 165 -4.42 5.74 -11.12
C ALA A 165 -4.68 6.99 -11.97
N SER A 166 -3.65 7.50 -12.65
CA SER A 166 -3.76 8.67 -13.51
C SER A 166 -4.39 8.32 -14.85
N SER A 167 -5.64 8.76 -15.06
CA SER A 167 -6.17 9.00 -16.41
C SER A 167 -6.51 10.48 -16.58
N GLY A 168 -5.49 11.31 -16.85
CA GLY A 168 -5.60 12.77 -16.97
C GLY A 168 -5.29 13.53 -15.68
N ASP A 169 -5.91 14.69 -15.48
CA ASP A 169 -5.58 15.67 -14.43
C ASP A 169 -5.94 15.24 -12.99
N ASN A 170 -6.67 14.14 -12.84
CA ASN A 170 -7.05 13.60 -11.54
C ASN A 170 -6.52 12.17 -11.39
N ALA A 171 -5.73 11.92 -10.36
CA ALA A 171 -5.17 10.59 -10.09
C ALA A 171 -6.06 9.71 -9.19
N LEU A 172 -7.12 10.26 -8.59
CA LEU A 172 -8.02 9.49 -7.73
C LEU A 172 -9.01 8.67 -8.56
N VAL A 173 -8.96 7.35 -8.41
CA VAL A 173 -9.93 6.41 -8.96
C VAL A 173 -10.51 5.58 -7.82
N TYR A 174 -11.81 5.36 -7.84
CA TYR A 174 -12.47 4.40 -6.97
C TYR A 174 -12.58 3.08 -7.72
N ARG A 175 -11.90 2.05 -7.24
CA ARG A 175 -11.74 0.78 -7.96
C ARG A 175 -12.41 -0.36 -7.21
N GLY A 176 -13.34 -1.02 -7.89
CA GLY A 176 -13.93 -2.29 -7.49
C GLY A 176 -13.55 -3.41 -8.46
N TYR A 177 -13.97 -4.64 -8.16
CA TYR A 177 -13.69 -5.79 -8.98
C TYR A 177 -14.90 -6.72 -9.10
N ALA A 178 -14.98 -7.42 -10.23
CA ALA A 178 -15.90 -8.53 -10.43
C ALA A 178 -15.18 -9.69 -11.10
N ASN A 179 -15.62 -10.91 -10.83
CA ASN A 179 -15.11 -12.14 -11.41
C ASN A 179 -16.28 -12.89 -12.07
N ALA A 180 -16.11 -13.27 -13.33
CA ALA A 180 -17.05 -14.08 -14.09
C ALA A 180 -16.31 -14.82 -15.21
N ALA A 181 -16.62 -16.10 -15.43
CA ALA A 181 -16.10 -16.87 -16.55
C ALA A 181 -16.77 -16.43 -17.87
N ALA A 182 -16.41 -15.24 -18.34
CA ALA A 182 -17.11 -14.52 -19.40
C ALA A 182 -16.17 -13.93 -20.46
N SER A 183 -16.65 -13.94 -21.70
CA SER A 183 -16.03 -13.31 -22.86
C SER A 183 -16.16 -11.79 -22.87
N SER A 184 -17.21 -11.26 -22.23
CA SER A 184 -17.38 -9.82 -21.99
C SER A 184 -18.17 -9.59 -20.70
N PHE A 185 -17.98 -8.41 -20.12
CA PHE A 185 -18.62 -7.98 -18.90
C PHE A 185 -19.00 -6.51 -19.01
N THR A 186 -20.22 -6.17 -18.62
CA THR A 186 -20.72 -4.79 -18.67
C THR A 186 -21.45 -4.47 -17.37
N VAL A 187 -21.38 -3.21 -16.98
CA VAL A 187 -22.16 -2.67 -15.86
C VAL A 187 -23.08 -1.60 -16.41
N THR A 188 -24.35 -1.63 -16.02
CA THR A 188 -25.35 -0.64 -16.44
C THR A 188 -26.13 -0.12 -15.24
N ALA A 189 -26.50 1.16 -15.32
CA ALA A 189 -27.37 1.87 -14.38
C ALA A 189 -27.85 3.18 -15.05
N PRO A 190 -28.89 3.85 -14.52
CA PRO A 190 -29.30 5.17 -15.00
C PRO A 190 -28.16 6.20 -14.94
N ASP A 191 -27.33 6.10 -13.92
CA ASP A 191 -26.19 6.98 -13.62
C ASP A 191 -25.08 6.18 -12.90
N GLY A 192 -23.93 6.82 -12.68
CA GLY A 192 -22.84 6.21 -11.91
C GLY A 192 -22.22 4.94 -12.51
N ILE A 193 -22.23 4.78 -13.83
CA ILE A 193 -21.66 3.61 -14.51
C ILE A 193 -20.11 3.64 -14.42
N PRO A 194 -19.44 2.56 -13.99
CA PRO A 194 -17.98 2.47 -14.03
C PRO A 194 -17.45 2.29 -15.45
N GLN A 195 -16.17 2.63 -15.64
CA GLN A 195 -15.39 2.05 -16.72
C GLN A 195 -15.07 0.59 -16.37
N VAL A 196 -15.28 -0.32 -17.31
CA VAL A 196 -15.04 -1.75 -17.12
C VAL A 196 -13.88 -2.18 -18.01
N THR A 197 -12.84 -2.74 -17.41
CA THR A 197 -11.69 -3.28 -18.13
C THR A 197 -11.41 -4.72 -17.70
N SER A 198 -11.11 -5.61 -18.65
CA SER A 198 -10.68 -6.97 -18.30
C SER A 198 -9.25 -6.96 -17.77
N ALA A 199 -9.02 -7.63 -16.65
CA ALA A 199 -7.69 -7.91 -16.08
C ALA A 199 -7.19 -9.33 -16.43
N GLY A 200 -7.87 -10.03 -17.35
CA GLY A 200 -7.58 -11.43 -17.68
C GLY A 200 -8.19 -12.43 -16.69
N ALA A 201 -8.16 -13.72 -17.05
CA ALA A 201 -8.65 -14.83 -16.23
C ALA A 201 -10.10 -14.68 -15.69
N GLY A 202 -10.98 -13.98 -16.42
CA GLY A 202 -12.35 -13.71 -15.99
C GLY A 202 -12.48 -12.66 -14.87
N ARG A 203 -11.41 -11.92 -14.55
CA ARG A 203 -11.43 -10.77 -13.64
C ARG A 203 -11.67 -9.48 -14.41
N PHE A 204 -12.52 -8.64 -13.87
CA PHE A 204 -12.90 -7.34 -14.41
C PHE A 204 -12.67 -6.26 -13.36
N VAL A 205 -12.04 -5.18 -13.77
CA VAL A 205 -11.79 -3.97 -12.97
C VAL A 205 -12.91 -2.99 -13.26
N LEU A 206 -13.44 -2.39 -12.21
CA LEU A 206 -14.53 -1.42 -12.26
C LEU A 206 -14.01 -0.09 -11.71
N ASP A 207 -13.79 0.88 -12.58
CA ASP A 207 -13.17 2.17 -12.23
C ASP A 207 -14.18 3.31 -12.31
N TRP A 208 -14.35 4.04 -11.21
CA TRP A 208 -15.13 5.26 -11.14
C TRP A 208 -14.24 6.48 -10.89
N ARG A 209 -14.59 7.58 -11.54
CA ARG A 209 -14.21 8.93 -11.09
C ARG A 209 -15.22 9.44 -10.06
N TYR A 210 -14.83 10.43 -9.27
CA TYR A 210 -15.68 10.95 -8.19
C TYR A 210 -17.10 11.33 -8.63
N PRO A 211 -17.32 12.06 -9.75
CA PRO A 211 -18.67 12.41 -10.19
C PRO A 211 -19.57 11.19 -10.46
N SER A 212 -18.99 10.09 -10.94
CA SER A 212 -19.71 8.85 -11.22
C SER A 212 -19.90 8.00 -9.97
N VAL A 213 -18.91 7.94 -9.05
CA VAL A 213 -19.07 7.15 -7.83
C VAL A 213 -20.13 7.75 -6.90
N GLN A 214 -20.21 9.09 -6.80
CA GLN A 214 -21.23 9.75 -5.97
C GLN A 214 -22.66 9.49 -6.49
N GLN A 215 -22.84 9.42 -7.81
CA GLN A 215 -24.10 9.00 -8.44
C GLN A 215 -24.39 7.52 -8.19
N ALA A 216 -23.37 6.66 -8.27
CA ALA A 216 -23.54 5.23 -8.01
C ALA A 216 -23.94 4.92 -6.55
N MET A 217 -23.54 5.77 -5.60
CA MET A 217 -23.82 5.57 -4.17
C MET A 217 -25.24 5.98 -3.74
N ASP A 218 -25.94 6.81 -4.52
CA ASP A 218 -27.35 7.21 -4.36
C ASP A 218 -27.74 8.05 -5.59
N PRO A 219 -28.98 8.02 -6.17
CA PRO A 219 -30.28 7.89 -5.51
C PRO A 219 -31.35 7.02 -6.22
N HIS A 220 -32.50 6.81 -5.57
CA HIS A 220 -33.71 6.18 -6.14
C HIS A 220 -33.71 4.66 -6.41
N THR A 221 -32.91 3.92 -5.66
CA THR A 221 -33.05 2.47 -5.44
C THR A 221 -32.92 1.55 -6.65
N VAL A 222 -32.43 1.98 -7.81
CA VAL A 222 -32.11 1.05 -8.90
C VAL A 222 -30.71 0.46 -8.66
N PRO A 223 -30.56 -0.86 -8.49
CA PRO A 223 -29.23 -1.47 -8.36
C PRO A 223 -28.42 -1.36 -9.65
N LEU A 224 -27.08 -1.35 -9.52
CA LEU A 224 -26.19 -1.59 -10.65
C LEU A 224 -26.43 -3.00 -11.18
N VAL A 225 -26.53 -3.13 -12.50
CA VAL A 225 -26.74 -4.41 -13.19
C VAL A 225 -25.44 -4.84 -13.85
N PHE A 226 -24.97 -6.03 -13.49
CA PHE A 226 -23.76 -6.66 -13.98
C PHE A 226 -24.15 -7.77 -14.96
N ASP A 227 -23.82 -7.59 -16.23
CA ASP A 227 -24.12 -8.54 -17.29
C ASP A 227 -22.85 -9.17 -17.83
N ALA A 228 -22.80 -10.51 -17.87
CA ALA A 228 -21.66 -11.29 -18.29
C ALA A 228 -22.04 -12.24 -19.44
N ALA A 229 -21.37 -12.12 -20.59
CA ALA A 229 -21.55 -13.04 -21.70
C ALA A 229 -20.62 -14.25 -21.55
N LEU A 230 -21.17 -15.40 -21.18
CA LEU A 230 -20.39 -16.58 -20.78
C LEU A 230 -19.66 -17.24 -21.95
N HIS A 231 -18.50 -17.86 -21.70
CA HIS A 231 -17.71 -18.52 -22.75
C HIS A 231 -18.43 -19.68 -23.45
N GLY A 232 -19.34 -20.38 -22.75
CA GLY A 232 -20.15 -21.46 -23.31
C GLY A 232 -21.39 -21.00 -24.09
N GLY A 233 -21.54 -19.69 -24.30
CA GLY A 233 -22.80 -19.08 -24.75
C GLY A 233 -23.76 -18.81 -23.60
N GLY A 234 -24.66 -17.83 -23.79
CA GLY A 234 -25.62 -17.38 -22.78
C GLY A 234 -25.18 -16.14 -22.00
N MET A 235 -26.13 -15.59 -21.24
CA MET A 235 -25.95 -14.38 -20.43
C MET A 235 -26.20 -14.70 -18.96
N ALA A 236 -25.31 -14.25 -18.09
CA ALA A 236 -25.53 -14.20 -16.65
C ALA A 236 -25.76 -12.75 -16.22
N ARG A 237 -26.65 -12.55 -15.25
CA ARG A 237 -26.97 -11.23 -14.71
C ARG A 237 -26.91 -11.24 -13.19
N LYS A 238 -26.23 -10.26 -12.61
CA LYS A 238 -26.25 -9.98 -11.17
C LYS A 238 -26.64 -8.52 -10.95
N THR A 239 -27.19 -8.21 -9.79
CA THR A 239 -27.43 -6.85 -9.35
C THR A 239 -26.79 -6.62 -7.99
N ALA A 240 -26.26 -5.42 -7.77
CA ALA A 240 -25.77 -4.99 -6.46
C ALA A 240 -25.99 -3.49 -6.30
N ARG A 241 -26.02 -3.02 -5.06
CA ARG A 241 -26.09 -1.60 -4.73
C ARG A 241 -24.73 -1.13 -4.22
N LEU A 242 -24.30 0.05 -4.63
CA LEU A 242 -23.12 0.71 -4.04
C LEU A 242 -23.62 1.73 -3.03
N VAL A 243 -22.97 1.82 -1.87
CA VAL A 243 -23.31 2.78 -0.80
C VAL A 243 -22.06 3.25 -0.09
N ALA A 244 -22.11 4.44 0.50
CA ALA A 244 -21.09 4.86 1.46
C ALA A 244 -21.32 4.16 2.80
N ARG A 245 -20.30 3.45 3.30
CA ARG A 245 -20.36 2.76 4.59
C ARG A 245 -19.30 3.22 5.55
N VAL A 246 -19.64 3.28 6.83
CA VAL A 246 -18.66 3.35 7.92
C VAL A 246 -18.02 1.98 8.07
N THR A 247 -16.74 1.86 7.72
CA THR A 247 -15.99 0.59 7.72
C THR A 247 -15.09 0.43 8.93
N GLU A 248 -14.68 1.53 9.55
CA GLU A 248 -13.90 1.53 10.79
C GLU A 248 -14.48 2.55 11.77
N LEU A 249 -14.42 2.21 13.05
CA LEU A 249 -14.69 3.11 14.17
C LEU A 249 -13.68 2.80 15.27
N ALA A 250 -12.98 3.83 15.74
CA ALA A 250 -12.13 3.77 16.91
C ALA A 250 -12.42 4.99 17.81
N LEU A 251 -12.09 4.87 19.09
CA LEU A 251 -12.33 5.89 20.09
C LEU A 251 -11.08 6.04 20.97
N THR A 252 -10.74 7.27 21.33
CA THR A 252 -9.64 7.58 22.26
C THR A 252 -10.07 8.69 23.21
N SER A 253 -9.54 8.66 24.42
CA SER A 253 -9.65 9.76 25.39
C SER A 253 -8.38 10.62 25.45
N GLY A 254 -7.32 10.21 24.76
CA GLY A 254 -6.08 10.97 24.61
C GLY A 254 -6.07 11.89 23.41
N ASP A 255 -4.88 12.39 23.06
CA ASP A 255 -4.67 13.18 21.85
C ASP A 255 -4.84 12.28 20.60
N ALA A 256 -5.69 12.74 19.67
CA ALA A 256 -6.00 12.00 18.45
C ALA A 256 -4.81 11.93 17.48
N TYR A 257 -3.94 12.94 17.46
CA TYR A 257 -2.74 12.99 16.62
C TYR A 257 -1.60 12.14 17.18
N GLU A 258 -1.56 11.93 18.50
CA GLU A 258 -0.64 10.96 19.11
C GLU A 258 -1.16 9.52 18.92
N THR A 259 -2.48 9.31 19.05
CA THR A 259 -3.10 7.97 18.92
C THR A 259 -3.12 7.51 17.47
N TRP A 260 -3.44 8.41 16.53
CA TRP A 260 -3.57 8.15 15.11
C TRP A 260 -2.77 9.16 14.30
N PRO A 261 -1.43 9.13 14.39
CA PRO A 261 -0.59 10.09 13.69
C PRO A 261 -0.78 9.97 12.19
N SER A 262 -0.82 11.14 11.54
CA SER A 262 -0.72 11.24 10.09
C SER A 262 0.52 10.50 9.61
N GLN A 263 0.32 9.45 8.83
CA GLN A 263 1.44 8.68 8.31
C GLN A 263 2.20 9.52 7.27
N PRO A 264 3.54 9.58 7.34
CA PRO A 264 4.37 10.20 6.31
C PRO A 264 4.39 9.33 5.03
N CYS A 265 5.17 9.74 4.03
CA CYS A 265 5.47 8.83 2.94
C CYS A 265 6.21 7.61 3.50
N LEU A 266 5.65 6.42 3.28
CA LEU A 266 6.26 5.18 3.75
C LEU A 266 7.37 4.74 2.76
N PRO A 267 8.57 4.38 3.24
CA PRO A 267 9.67 3.89 2.40
C PRO A 267 9.26 2.77 1.43
N SER A 268 8.45 1.80 1.90
CA SER A 268 7.96 0.70 1.07
C SER A 268 7.06 1.15 -0.08
N VAL A 269 6.24 2.18 0.15
CA VAL A 269 5.35 2.74 -0.87
C VAL A 269 6.16 3.53 -1.89
N HIS A 270 7.12 4.34 -1.43
CA HIS A 270 8.03 5.06 -2.31
C HIS A 270 8.89 4.12 -3.18
N ALA A 271 9.48 3.09 -2.57
CA ALA A 271 10.24 2.07 -3.28
C ALA A 271 9.38 1.37 -4.35
N CYS A 272 8.12 1.05 -4.03
CA CYS A 272 7.19 0.50 -5.02
C CYS A 272 6.94 1.48 -6.18
N ILE A 273 6.67 2.75 -5.89
CA ILE A 273 6.41 3.79 -6.90
C ILE A 273 7.62 3.95 -7.83
N THR A 274 8.82 4.08 -7.26
CA THR A 274 10.07 4.29 -8.02
C THR A 274 10.54 3.05 -8.78
N SER A 275 10.12 1.86 -8.36
CA SER A 275 10.37 0.62 -9.11
C SER A 275 9.46 0.45 -10.35
N GLN A 276 8.40 1.26 -10.48
CA GLN A 276 7.52 1.16 -11.63
C GLN A 276 8.23 1.64 -12.91
N PRO A 277 7.92 1.04 -14.08
CA PRO A 277 8.43 1.50 -15.35
C PRO A 277 8.13 2.99 -15.60
N GLN A 278 9.02 3.66 -16.32
CA GLN A 278 8.80 5.05 -16.71
C GLN A 278 7.48 5.19 -17.47
N GLY A 279 6.65 6.16 -17.07
CA GLY A 279 5.32 6.37 -17.64
C GLY A 279 4.21 5.51 -17.03
N ALA A 280 4.50 4.73 -15.99
CA ALA A 280 3.46 4.06 -15.21
C ALA A 280 2.43 5.07 -14.69
N SER A 281 1.16 4.76 -14.93
CA SER A 281 0.03 5.60 -14.56
C SER A 281 -0.78 5.01 -13.40
N ASP A 282 -0.62 3.72 -13.10
CA ASP A 282 -1.40 3.01 -12.10
C ASP A 282 -0.49 2.50 -10.98
N PHE A 283 -0.71 3.03 -9.78
CA PHE A 283 0.06 2.71 -8.59
C PHE A 283 -0.80 2.03 -7.52
N SER A 284 -1.95 1.47 -7.92
CA SER A 284 -2.84 0.73 -7.02
C SER A 284 -2.18 -0.47 -6.34
N ALA A 285 -1.13 -1.03 -6.94
CA ALA A 285 -0.33 -2.09 -6.32
C ALA A 285 0.60 -1.59 -5.21
N CYS A 286 0.93 -0.29 -5.17
CA CYS A 286 1.87 0.27 -4.20
C CYS A 286 1.22 0.68 -2.87
N GLY A 287 -0.10 0.79 -2.82
CA GLY A 287 -0.84 1.10 -1.61
C GLY A 287 -2.17 1.79 -1.89
N THR A 288 -2.78 2.31 -0.82
CA THR A 288 -3.99 3.12 -0.92
C THR A 288 -3.71 4.45 -1.63
N TYR A 289 -4.75 5.09 -2.16
CA TYR A 289 -4.64 6.44 -2.71
C TYR A 289 -3.93 7.43 -1.76
N ARG A 290 -4.26 7.42 -0.46
CA ARG A 290 -3.64 8.34 0.52
C ARG A 290 -2.17 8.05 0.79
N GLN A 291 -1.75 6.80 0.74
CA GLN A 291 -0.34 6.44 0.89
C GLN A 291 0.47 6.87 -0.34
N VAL A 292 -0.02 6.55 -1.53
CA VAL A 292 0.65 6.90 -2.78
C VAL A 292 0.67 8.41 -2.99
N SER A 293 -0.46 9.09 -2.81
CA SER A 293 -0.53 10.56 -2.97
C SER A 293 0.46 11.31 -2.08
N ARG A 294 0.64 10.88 -0.83
CA ARG A 294 1.66 11.45 0.06
C ARG A 294 3.05 11.29 -0.52
N CYS A 295 3.41 10.11 -0.99
CA CYS A 295 4.72 9.86 -1.59
C CYS A 295 4.94 10.53 -2.95
N MET A 296 3.86 10.89 -3.66
CA MET A 296 3.94 11.63 -4.92
C MET A 296 4.19 13.13 -4.71
N TYR A 297 3.78 13.70 -3.57
CA TYR A 297 3.86 15.14 -3.30
C TYR A 297 4.83 15.52 -2.17
N ALA A 298 5.26 14.57 -1.33
CA ALA A 298 6.23 14.78 -0.28
C ALA A 298 7.47 13.92 -0.51
N GLY A 299 8.64 14.42 -0.11
CA GLY A 299 9.85 13.61 -0.08
C GLY A 299 9.72 12.46 0.91
N VAL A 300 10.34 11.31 0.63
CA VAL A 300 10.29 10.10 1.49
C VAL A 300 10.69 10.39 2.94
N CYS A 301 11.56 11.37 3.12
CA CYS A 301 12.10 11.73 4.42
C CYS A 301 11.42 12.95 5.06
N GLU A 302 10.40 13.52 4.42
CA GLU A 302 9.62 14.63 4.99
C GLU A 302 8.56 14.09 5.96
N GLY A 303 8.66 14.47 7.24
CA GLY A 303 7.73 14.03 8.30
C GLY A 303 7.86 12.55 8.70
N GLY A 304 8.84 11.83 8.13
CA GLY A 304 9.14 10.42 8.34
C GLY A 304 9.75 10.08 9.71
N ALA A 305 9.53 8.85 10.18
CA ALA A 305 10.36 8.26 11.22
C ALA A 305 11.78 8.07 10.66
N THR A 306 12.68 8.98 10.98
CA THR A 306 14.10 8.88 10.64
C THR A 306 14.76 7.81 11.49
N THR A 307 15.68 7.05 10.91
CA THR A 307 16.45 6.02 11.62
C THR A 307 17.91 6.47 11.78
N PRO A 308 18.60 6.13 12.87
CA PRO A 308 20.04 6.36 12.95
C PRO A 308 20.76 5.70 11.78
N LEU A 309 21.77 6.38 11.22
CA LEU A 309 22.61 5.82 10.17
C LEU A 309 23.25 4.53 10.67
N ALA A 310 22.94 3.46 9.95
CA ALA A 310 23.48 2.13 10.17
C ALA A 310 23.96 1.56 8.84
N LEU A 311 24.97 0.70 8.90
CA LEU A 311 25.50 -0.04 7.74
C LEU A 311 25.05 -1.48 7.88
N THR A 312 24.08 -1.88 7.06
CA THR A 312 23.59 -3.25 7.04
C THR A 312 24.29 -3.99 5.92
N ALA A 313 25.02 -5.05 6.25
CA ALA A 313 25.75 -5.84 5.25
C ALA A 313 24.77 -6.44 4.22
N ILE A 314 25.15 -6.39 2.95
CA ILE A 314 24.41 -6.97 1.82
C ILE A 314 25.33 -7.88 1.02
N ASP A 315 24.74 -8.87 0.35
CA ASP A 315 25.49 -9.83 -0.47
C ASP A 315 26.08 -9.14 -1.71
N SER A 316 27.41 -9.19 -1.82
CA SER A 316 28.22 -8.64 -2.91
C SER A 316 28.86 -9.73 -3.78
N THR A 317 28.52 -11.02 -3.58
CA THR A 317 29.13 -12.14 -4.30
C THR A 317 29.01 -12.05 -5.82
N VAL A 318 28.03 -11.30 -6.32
CA VAL A 318 27.87 -10.98 -7.74
C VAL A 318 29.04 -10.18 -8.33
N LEU A 319 29.88 -9.55 -7.50
CA LEU A 319 31.08 -8.81 -7.90
C LEU A 319 32.35 -9.68 -7.95
N GLU A 320 32.28 -10.93 -7.47
CA GLU A 320 33.45 -11.83 -7.40
C GLU A 320 34.08 -12.16 -8.76
N PRO A 321 33.32 -12.37 -9.86
CA PRO A 321 33.91 -12.64 -11.16
C PRO A 321 34.84 -11.51 -11.63
N GLU A 322 34.39 -10.25 -11.54
CA GLU A 322 35.15 -9.08 -11.95
C GLU A 322 36.33 -8.81 -11.01
N ARG A 323 36.17 -9.06 -9.70
CA ARG A 323 37.28 -8.98 -8.73
C ARG A 323 38.38 -10.00 -9.04
N LEU A 324 38.01 -11.25 -9.29
CA LEU A 324 38.97 -12.31 -9.64
C LEU A 324 39.68 -12.02 -10.96
N GLN A 325 38.93 -11.52 -11.95
CA GLN A 325 39.50 -11.07 -13.21
C GLN A 325 40.51 -9.94 -12.96
N TRP A 326 40.18 -8.95 -12.14
CA TRP A 326 41.07 -7.86 -11.77
C TRP A 326 42.36 -8.38 -11.11
N ASN A 327 42.27 -9.31 -10.15
CA ASN A 327 43.46 -9.90 -9.51
C ASN A 327 44.35 -10.69 -10.49
N SER A 328 43.78 -11.26 -11.55
CA SER A 328 44.52 -12.06 -12.54
C SER A 328 45.46 -11.25 -13.44
N THR A 329 45.33 -9.92 -13.48
CA THR A 329 46.14 -9.04 -14.35
C THR A 329 47.50 -8.67 -13.76
N SER A 330 47.84 -9.21 -12.57
CA SER A 330 49.17 -9.08 -11.98
C SER A 330 50.25 -9.65 -12.90
N THR A 331 51.37 -8.95 -13.03
CA THR A 331 52.53 -9.39 -13.81
C THR A 331 53.72 -9.67 -12.90
N GLY A 332 54.74 -10.39 -13.41
CA GLY A 332 55.92 -10.74 -12.62
C GLY A 332 56.79 -9.56 -12.13
N MET A 333 56.49 -8.32 -12.52
CA MET A 333 57.20 -7.11 -12.05
C MET A 333 56.31 -6.12 -11.29
N SER A 334 54.98 -6.23 -11.41
CA SER A 334 54.04 -5.43 -10.61
C SER A 334 52.83 -6.27 -10.27
N TRP A 335 52.50 -6.32 -9.00
CA TRP A 335 51.45 -7.16 -8.47
C TRP A 335 50.38 -6.32 -7.77
N HIS A 336 49.18 -6.86 -7.69
CA HIS A 336 48.06 -6.27 -6.98
C HIS A 336 47.11 -7.36 -6.53
N HIS A 337 46.43 -7.09 -5.42
CA HIS A 337 45.44 -7.99 -4.87
C HIS A 337 44.34 -7.18 -4.21
N LEU A 338 43.11 -7.60 -4.45
CA LEU A 338 41.88 -7.06 -3.89
C LEU A 338 41.15 -8.18 -3.16
N GLU A 339 40.87 -7.96 -1.89
CA GLU A 339 40.02 -8.82 -1.06
C GLU A 339 38.56 -8.77 -1.55
N PRO A 340 37.73 -9.78 -1.19
CA PRO A 340 36.29 -9.73 -1.45
C PRO A 340 35.68 -8.38 -1.04
N VAL A 341 34.85 -7.81 -1.91
CA VAL A 341 34.29 -6.47 -1.71
C VAL A 341 33.21 -6.54 -0.65
N ASP A 342 33.39 -5.85 0.46
CA ASP A 342 32.34 -5.70 1.46
C ASP A 342 31.30 -4.69 0.97
N ALA A 343 30.02 -5.02 1.12
CA ALA A 343 28.92 -4.14 0.70
C ALA A 343 27.91 -3.93 1.83
N TYR A 344 27.36 -2.71 1.88
CA TYR A 344 26.32 -2.34 2.83
C TYR A 344 25.22 -1.53 2.15
N SER A 345 24.03 -1.57 2.75
CA SER A 345 22.98 -0.60 2.53
C SER A 345 22.82 0.30 3.76
N ILE A 346 22.54 1.58 3.54
CA ILE A 346 22.10 2.51 4.57
C ILE A 346 20.57 2.69 4.55
N PRO A 347 19.96 3.15 5.66
CA PRO A 347 18.55 3.50 5.65
C PRO A 347 18.19 4.54 4.58
N GLU A 348 16.95 4.49 4.09
CA GLU A 348 16.47 5.46 3.10
C GLU A 348 16.33 6.86 3.69
N CYS A 349 15.99 6.97 4.98
CA CYS A 349 15.87 8.24 5.70
C CYS A 349 16.68 8.21 6.99
N PRO A 350 18.01 8.33 6.90
CA PRO A 350 18.86 8.41 8.07
C PRO A 350 18.69 9.77 8.78
N THR A 351 18.86 9.81 10.10
CA THR A 351 18.92 11.07 10.86
C THR A 351 20.14 11.90 10.48
N GLU A 352 21.24 11.24 10.14
CA GLU A 352 22.49 11.85 9.70
C GLU A 352 22.47 12.08 8.18
N PRO A 353 23.17 13.12 7.67
CA PRO A 353 23.25 13.38 6.24
C PRO A 353 23.79 12.18 5.45
N LYS A 354 23.14 11.84 4.32
CA LYS A 354 23.62 10.85 3.34
C LYS A 354 24.85 11.36 2.59
N THR A 355 26.00 11.28 3.24
CA THR A 355 27.29 11.72 2.70
C THR A 355 28.35 10.67 3.00
N ILE A 356 29.41 10.63 2.18
CA ILE A 356 30.56 9.77 2.41
C ILE A 356 31.23 10.04 3.76
N GLN A 357 31.16 11.27 4.27
CA GLN A 357 31.69 11.63 5.59
C GLN A 357 30.94 10.92 6.72
N SER A 358 29.60 10.93 6.69
CA SER A 358 28.78 10.20 7.68
C SER A 358 28.99 8.68 7.58
N VAL A 359 29.12 8.15 6.36
CA VAL A 359 29.42 6.74 6.12
C VAL A 359 30.78 6.36 6.70
N MET A 360 31.82 7.14 6.43
CA MET A 360 33.17 6.92 6.94
C MET A 360 33.22 6.99 8.47
N ALA A 361 32.50 7.94 9.08
CA ALA A 361 32.38 8.00 10.53
C ALA A 361 31.77 6.71 11.11
N LYS A 362 30.77 6.13 10.43
CA LYS A 362 30.16 4.86 10.85
C LYS A 362 31.08 3.68 10.62
N LEU A 363 31.72 3.59 9.45
CA LEU A 363 32.68 2.53 9.14
C LEU A 363 33.84 2.51 10.14
N GLY A 364 34.39 3.67 10.52
CA GLY A 364 35.47 3.75 11.50
C GLY A 364 35.11 3.17 12.88
N THR A 365 33.82 3.14 13.24
CA THR A 365 33.36 2.47 14.47
C THR A 365 33.22 0.95 14.31
N GLN A 366 32.93 0.47 13.10
CA GLN A 366 32.68 -0.95 12.81
C GLN A 366 33.96 -1.70 12.38
N TYR A 367 34.91 -0.98 11.78
CA TYR A 367 36.17 -1.50 11.26
C TYR A 367 37.34 -0.72 11.88
N PRO A 368 37.80 -1.07 13.09
CA PRO A 368 38.92 -0.37 13.74
C PRO A 368 40.24 -0.43 12.95
N ALA A 369 40.37 -1.38 12.02
CA ALA A 369 41.52 -1.52 11.13
C ALA A 369 41.46 -0.60 9.90
N LEU A 370 40.29 0.00 9.61
CA LEU A 370 40.16 1.00 8.55
C LEU A 370 40.89 2.27 8.98
N SER A 371 41.69 2.82 8.07
CA SER A 371 42.38 4.09 8.29
C SER A 371 41.40 5.21 8.66
N GLN A 372 41.89 6.14 9.49
CA GLN A 372 41.07 7.26 9.94
C GLN A 372 40.66 8.12 8.74
N PRO A 373 39.46 8.71 8.70
CA PRO A 373 39.02 9.50 7.56
C PRO A 373 39.97 10.65 7.17
N SER A 374 40.72 11.19 8.14
CA SER A 374 41.74 12.22 7.96
C SER A 374 43.00 11.74 7.21
N GLU A 375 43.22 10.43 7.09
CA GLU A 375 44.39 9.83 6.41
C GLU A 375 44.12 9.55 4.93
N GLY A 376 42.92 9.84 4.45
CA GLY A 376 42.55 9.65 3.05
C GLY A 376 42.04 10.93 2.40
N SER A 377 41.63 10.80 1.14
CA SER A 377 41.10 11.88 0.32
C SER A 377 39.67 11.57 -0.10
N TYR A 378 38.79 12.57 0.04
CA TYR A 378 37.45 12.51 -0.51
C TYR A 378 37.46 12.95 -1.96
N ILE A 379 36.93 12.11 -2.84
CA ILE A 379 36.92 12.33 -4.28
C ILE A 379 35.53 12.03 -4.86
N GLY A 380 35.27 12.55 -6.07
CA GLY A 380 34.04 12.29 -6.81
C GLY A 380 34.23 11.34 -7.98
N ARG A 381 33.14 11.09 -8.70
CA ARG A 381 33.09 10.25 -9.92
C ARG A 381 34.24 10.53 -10.90
N ALA A 382 34.53 11.81 -11.16
CA ALA A 382 35.50 12.22 -12.17
C ALA A 382 36.95 11.78 -11.87
N ASP A 383 37.28 11.62 -10.59
CA ASP A 383 38.63 11.28 -10.14
C ASP A 383 38.82 9.78 -9.91
N LEU A 384 37.76 8.98 -9.96
CA LEU A 384 37.85 7.53 -9.71
C LEU A 384 38.79 6.82 -10.68
N ALA A 385 38.86 7.24 -11.94
CA ALA A 385 39.77 6.64 -12.93
C ALA A 385 41.26 6.83 -12.57
N GLN A 386 41.58 7.74 -11.64
CA GLN A 386 42.95 7.94 -11.13
C GLN A 386 43.25 7.06 -9.91
N VAL A 387 42.23 6.48 -9.28
CA VAL A 387 42.39 5.52 -8.20
C VAL A 387 42.87 4.20 -8.79
N LEU A 388 43.92 3.60 -8.21
CA LEU A 388 44.57 2.43 -8.79
C LEU A 388 43.59 1.28 -9.10
N PHE A 389 42.66 0.98 -8.20
CA PHE A 389 41.67 -0.08 -8.37
C PHE A 389 40.79 0.12 -9.62
N PHE A 390 40.58 1.36 -10.07
CA PHE A 390 39.75 1.68 -11.23
C PHE A 390 40.54 2.24 -12.40
N SER A 391 41.87 2.15 -12.34
CA SER A 391 42.74 2.62 -13.42
C SER A 391 42.55 1.77 -14.67
N PRO A 392 42.28 2.37 -15.85
CA PRO A 392 42.08 1.63 -17.10
C PRO A 392 43.29 0.78 -17.52
N TRP A 393 44.48 1.13 -17.02
CA TRP A 393 45.73 0.41 -17.33
C TRP A 393 45.80 -0.98 -16.67
N ARG A 394 44.83 -1.33 -15.80
CA ARG A 394 44.76 -2.61 -15.07
C ARG A 394 43.36 -3.24 -15.12
N ASP A 395 42.59 -2.97 -16.18
CA ASP A 395 41.20 -3.45 -16.35
C ASP A 395 40.26 -3.02 -15.19
N GLY A 396 40.58 -1.90 -14.52
CA GLY A 396 39.80 -1.37 -13.40
C GLY A 396 38.46 -0.75 -13.81
N ASP A 397 38.27 -0.45 -15.09
CA ASP A 397 37.04 0.06 -15.67
C ASP A 397 35.91 -0.98 -15.66
N ALA A 398 36.23 -2.25 -15.94
CA ALA A 398 35.28 -3.35 -15.86
C ALA A 398 34.80 -3.57 -14.40
N LEU A 399 35.72 -3.51 -13.44
CA LEU A 399 35.39 -3.62 -12.01
C LEU A 399 34.49 -2.47 -11.56
N LEU A 400 34.82 -1.22 -11.92
CA LEU A 400 33.99 -0.05 -11.59
C LEU A 400 32.60 -0.14 -12.24
N ALA A 401 32.52 -0.61 -13.49
CA ALA A 401 31.24 -0.80 -14.18
C ALA A 401 30.36 -1.84 -13.50
N ALA A 402 30.92 -2.96 -13.03
CA ALA A 402 30.17 -3.96 -12.26
C ALA A 402 29.67 -3.40 -10.93
N MET A 403 30.50 -2.60 -10.24
CA MET A 403 30.09 -1.90 -9.01
C MET A 403 28.98 -0.87 -9.26
N ASP A 404 29.03 -0.14 -10.38
CA ASP A 404 27.97 0.78 -10.79
C ASP A 404 26.66 0.03 -11.04
N VAL A 405 26.70 -1.08 -11.79
CA VAL A 405 25.51 -1.92 -12.04
C VAL A 405 24.96 -2.45 -10.72
N PHE A 406 25.82 -2.96 -9.84
CA PHE A 406 25.42 -3.42 -8.52
C PHE A 406 24.75 -2.32 -7.70
N ALA A 407 25.30 -1.10 -7.74
CA ALA A 407 24.81 0.03 -6.95
C ALA A 407 23.68 0.83 -7.61
N GLY A 408 23.29 0.52 -8.84
CA GLY A 408 22.28 1.27 -9.60
C GLY A 408 22.81 2.53 -10.30
N GLY A 409 24.13 2.72 -10.34
CA GLY A 409 24.83 3.81 -11.04
C GLY A 409 24.62 5.19 -10.41
N GLY A 410 24.81 6.24 -11.22
CA GLY A 410 24.54 7.63 -10.84
C GLY A 410 25.74 8.38 -10.26
N GLU A 411 25.50 9.32 -9.34
CA GLU A 411 26.58 9.96 -8.60
C GLU A 411 27.24 8.99 -7.61
N VAL A 412 28.55 9.13 -7.45
CA VAL A 412 29.33 8.41 -6.45
C VAL A 412 30.20 9.40 -5.70
N GLN A 413 30.23 9.23 -4.39
CA GLN A 413 31.18 9.88 -3.49
C GLN A 413 32.14 8.81 -3.02
N ALA A 414 33.44 9.12 -2.99
CA ALA A 414 34.43 8.14 -2.59
C ALA A 414 35.42 8.71 -1.58
N TRP A 415 35.98 7.81 -0.79
CA TRP A 415 37.12 8.07 0.06
C TRP A 415 38.19 7.03 -0.25
N THR A 416 39.44 7.46 -0.38
CA THR A 416 40.56 6.56 -0.65
C THR A 416 41.77 6.91 0.19
N THR A 417 42.50 5.90 0.62
CA THR A 417 43.83 6.07 1.20
C THR A 417 44.78 5.01 0.67
N THR A 418 46.06 5.30 0.73
CA THR A 418 47.14 4.37 0.43
C THR A 418 48.28 4.68 1.37
N TYR A 419 48.90 3.64 1.92
CA TYR A 419 50.10 3.78 2.72
C TYR A 419 51.07 2.62 2.46
N PRO A 420 52.39 2.89 2.51
CA PRO A 420 53.39 1.87 2.32
C PRO A 420 53.38 0.88 3.49
N ILE A 421 53.58 -0.40 3.18
CA ILE A 421 53.83 -1.46 4.16
C ILE A 421 55.20 -2.08 3.89
N SER A 422 55.87 -2.50 4.98
CA SER A 422 57.23 -3.00 4.88
C SER A 422 57.27 -4.37 4.21
N CYS A 423 58.09 -4.52 3.18
CA CYS A 423 58.36 -5.80 2.54
C CYS A 423 59.84 -5.93 2.12
N HIS A 424 60.33 -7.15 1.91
CA HIS A 424 61.75 -7.39 1.62
C HIS A 424 62.03 -7.33 0.11
N ASN A 425 62.85 -6.37 -0.33
CA ASN A 425 63.19 -6.12 -1.74
C ASN A 425 61.99 -5.85 -2.65
N CYS A 426 60.95 -5.23 -2.11
CA CYS A 426 59.80 -4.78 -2.88
C CYS A 426 59.29 -3.43 -2.35
N THR A 427 58.42 -2.81 -3.12
CA THR A 427 57.53 -1.75 -2.67
C THR A 427 56.14 -2.34 -2.57
N ASP A 428 55.54 -2.30 -1.37
CA ASP A 428 54.18 -2.77 -1.10
C ASP A 428 53.37 -1.61 -0.50
N ASN A 429 52.19 -1.36 -1.05
CA ASN A 429 51.27 -0.36 -0.57
C ASN A 429 49.92 -1.00 -0.29
N LYS A 430 49.44 -0.84 0.94
CA LYS A 430 48.06 -1.18 1.28
C LYS A 430 47.15 -0.03 0.88
N ALA A 431 46.01 -0.36 0.28
CA ALA A 431 45.05 0.60 -0.22
C ALA A 431 43.64 0.27 0.25
N TRP A 432 42.90 1.34 0.56
CA TRP A 432 41.47 1.26 0.87
C TRP A 432 40.71 2.21 -0.03
N VAL A 433 39.54 1.77 -0.47
CA VAL A 433 38.58 2.62 -1.16
C VAL A 433 37.20 2.35 -0.60
N VAL A 434 36.49 3.42 -0.24
CA VAL A 434 35.08 3.37 0.13
C VAL A 434 34.30 4.12 -0.93
N LEU A 435 33.36 3.45 -1.60
CA LEU A 435 32.42 4.05 -2.53
C LEU A 435 31.06 4.19 -1.85
N PHE A 436 30.43 5.35 -1.99
CA PHE A 436 29.08 5.60 -1.53
C PHE A 436 28.23 6.12 -2.69
N TYR A 437 27.09 5.46 -2.91
CA TYR A 437 26.10 5.80 -3.93
C TYR A 437 24.88 6.42 -3.24
N PRO A 438 24.75 7.76 -3.20
CA PRO A 438 23.74 8.42 -2.38
C PRO A 438 22.30 8.07 -2.79
N ALA A 439 22.07 7.87 -4.08
CA ALA A 439 20.75 7.57 -4.63
C ALA A 439 20.23 6.20 -4.19
N SER A 440 21.07 5.16 -4.23
CA SER A 440 20.70 3.80 -3.84
C SER A 440 20.99 3.48 -2.37
N GLY A 441 21.74 4.35 -1.69
CA GLY A 441 22.19 4.12 -0.31
C GLY A 441 23.17 2.95 -0.20
N LYS A 442 23.86 2.56 -1.27
CA LYS A 442 24.85 1.48 -1.21
C LYS A 442 26.23 2.01 -0.88
N VAL A 443 26.94 1.26 -0.05
CA VAL A 443 28.33 1.50 0.34
C VAL A 443 29.14 0.27 -0.06
N LEU A 444 30.26 0.46 -0.75
CA LEU A 444 31.22 -0.60 -1.08
C LEU A 444 32.55 -0.28 -0.41
N VAL A 445 33.16 -1.27 0.24
CA VAL A 445 34.46 -1.14 0.89
C VAL A 445 35.41 -2.12 0.21
N LEU A 446 36.49 -1.56 -0.34
CA LEU A 446 37.53 -2.27 -1.06
C LEU A 446 38.80 -2.22 -0.21
N GLU A 447 39.36 -3.39 0.08
CA GLU A 447 40.65 -3.56 0.75
C GLU A 447 41.59 -4.32 -0.17
N GLY A 448 42.79 -3.81 -0.37
CA GLY A 448 43.77 -4.51 -1.17
C GLY A 448 45.17 -3.97 -0.98
N ASN A 449 46.09 -4.50 -1.77
CA ASN A 449 47.47 -4.06 -1.81
C ASN A 449 48.02 -4.10 -3.23
N TYR A 450 49.06 -3.32 -3.47
CA TYR A 450 49.75 -3.28 -4.74
C TYR A 450 51.20 -2.92 -4.57
N GLY A 451 52.02 -3.39 -5.51
CA GLY A 451 53.45 -3.26 -5.39
C GLY A 451 54.22 -3.64 -6.63
N TYR A 452 55.54 -3.56 -6.49
CA TYR A 452 56.51 -4.03 -7.46
C TYR A 452 57.76 -4.53 -6.75
N ASP A 453 58.43 -5.51 -7.35
CA ASP A 453 59.71 -6.01 -6.86
C ASP A 453 60.83 -5.05 -7.30
N SER A 454 61.85 -4.88 -6.44
CA SER A 454 62.93 -3.90 -6.62
C SER A 454 64.08 -4.39 -7.50
#